data_AF-A0A2E8TQQ1-F1
#
_entry.id   AF-A0A2E8TQQ1-F1
#
_cell.length_a   1.000
_cell.length_b   1.000
_cell.length_c   1.000
_cell.angle_alpha   90.00
_cell.angle_beta   90.00
_cell.angle_gamma   90.00
#
_symmetry.space_group_name_H-M   'P 1'
#
loop_
_entity.id
_entity.type
_entity.pdbx_description
1 polymer ?
#
loop_
_entity_poly.entity_id
_entity_poly.type
_entity_poly.pdbx_seq_one_letter_code
_entity_poly.pdbx_strand_id
1 'polypeptide(L)'
;MDETLRDLLGIRTVNLRPSKFHSEVHGFSCLGVADSVPDITSQYEEVFIWHASHGILPITGSELTRWALDAPMGFHWILSERPVEGELEKMESMEVVIWGPEDVSHWLGEAVLMGELVAKAPEEESPPQAPNVRILENSPLHRSLPPLIDPSSWLSQRGMEGIGYSPVLLEARLWTVTGHLRGPNGELDSGTWSLFEDPWSPSLSILEDLETLQQAPDLRKLEPKSDTWISQDRFSDEVGKLLEVRRKGSYEESNISGSVRSIILQRWTFSSDDADIYFSPINIPGWIIHFETNKILHGRNGRLYES
;
A
#
# COMPACT_ATOMS: atom_id res chain seq x y z
N MET A 1 -7.69 -15.91 -4.70
CA MET A 1 -7.34 -16.45 -6.03
C MET A 1 -7.46 -17.97 -6.05
N ASP A 2 -6.83 -18.69 -5.11
CA ASP A 2 -6.89 -20.16 -5.05
C ASP A 2 -8.30 -20.73 -5.04
N GLU A 3 -9.23 -20.11 -4.30
CA GLU A 3 -10.65 -20.51 -4.28
C GLU A 3 -11.30 -20.32 -5.66
N THR A 4 -11.09 -19.17 -6.30
CA THR A 4 -11.57 -18.90 -7.66
C THR A 4 -11.02 -19.89 -8.69
N LEU A 5 -9.73 -20.24 -8.59
CA LEU A 5 -9.12 -21.25 -9.45
C LEU A 5 -9.71 -22.64 -9.18
N ARG A 6 -9.92 -23.03 -7.91
CA ARG A 6 -10.58 -24.28 -7.55
C ARG A 6 -12.02 -24.34 -8.05
N ASP A 7 -12.77 -23.25 -7.93
CA ASP A 7 -14.14 -23.13 -8.43
C ASP A 7 -14.18 -23.30 -9.95
N LEU A 8 -13.29 -22.60 -10.67
CA LEU A 8 -13.21 -22.72 -12.13
C LEU A 8 -12.83 -24.13 -12.59
N LEU A 9 -11.87 -24.76 -11.92
CA LEU A 9 -11.51 -26.16 -12.15
C LEU A 9 -12.72 -27.08 -11.92
N GLY A 10 -13.47 -26.87 -10.85
CA GLY A 10 -14.70 -27.61 -10.56
C GLY A 10 -15.77 -27.44 -11.64
N ILE A 11 -15.96 -26.22 -12.16
CA ILE A 11 -16.92 -25.93 -13.23
C ILE A 11 -16.54 -26.64 -14.53
N ARG A 12 -15.25 -26.67 -14.88
CA ARG A 12 -14.74 -27.34 -16.10
C ARG A 12 -14.59 -28.86 -15.95
N THR A 13 -15.32 -29.48 -15.03
CA THR A 13 -15.33 -30.92 -14.77
C THR A 13 -13.99 -31.53 -14.36
N VAL A 14 -13.07 -30.69 -13.85
CA VAL A 14 -11.82 -31.16 -13.27
C VAL A 14 -12.13 -31.66 -11.86
N ASN A 15 -12.19 -32.98 -11.68
CA ASN A 15 -12.37 -33.60 -10.37
C ASN A 15 -11.08 -33.48 -9.54
N LEU A 16 -10.92 -32.34 -8.88
CA LEU A 16 -9.83 -32.08 -7.95
C LEU A 16 -9.96 -32.95 -6.71
N ARG A 17 -9.07 -33.93 -6.59
CA ARG A 17 -8.88 -34.72 -5.38
C ARG A 17 -7.86 -34.01 -4.49
N PRO A 18 -8.08 -33.94 -3.16
CA PRO A 18 -7.08 -33.39 -2.26
C PRO A 18 -5.82 -34.25 -2.36
N SER A 19 -4.69 -33.58 -2.62
CA SER A 19 -3.40 -34.26 -2.58
C SER A 19 -3.10 -34.65 -1.14
N LYS A 20 -2.65 -35.89 -0.90
CA LYS A 20 -2.10 -36.31 0.41
C LYS A 20 -0.71 -35.72 0.66
N PHE A 21 -0.22 -34.89 -0.27
CA PHE A 21 1.07 -34.25 -0.21
C PHE A 21 1.01 -33.02 0.69
N HIS A 22 1.71 -33.06 1.82
CA HIS A 22 1.74 -32.01 2.84
C HIS A 22 2.98 -31.10 2.76
N SER A 23 3.65 -31.02 1.60
CA SER A 23 4.77 -30.10 1.45
C SER A 23 4.26 -28.73 1.01
N GLU A 24 4.39 -27.73 1.89
CA GLU A 24 4.31 -26.33 1.49
C GLU A 24 5.57 -26.01 0.69
N VAL A 25 5.47 -26.04 -0.64
CA VAL A 25 6.56 -25.59 -1.51
C VAL A 25 6.52 -24.07 -1.53
N HIS A 26 7.61 -23.43 -1.10
CA HIS A 26 7.64 -21.97 -0.96
C HIS A 26 7.31 -21.27 -2.28
N GLY A 27 6.22 -20.50 -2.30
CA GLY A 27 5.75 -19.77 -3.49
C GLY A 27 4.83 -20.56 -4.43
N PHE A 28 4.55 -21.84 -4.13
CA PHE A 28 3.65 -22.70 -4.92
C PHE A 28 2.68 -23.45 -4.01
N SER A 29 1.39 -23.17 -4.15
CA SER A 29 0.32 -23.86 -3.44
C SER A 29 -0.20 -25.03 -4.29
N CYS A 30 -0.19 -26.25 -3.75
CA CYS A 30 -0.84 -27.38 -4.41
C CYS A 30 -2.38 -27.22 -4.28
N LEU A 31 -3.06 -27.04 -5.41
CA LEU A 31 -4.52 -26.95 -5.44
C LEU A 31 -5.18 -28.33 -5.31
N GLY A 32 -4.53 -29.36 -5.84
CA GLY A 32 -4.95 -30.76 -5.78
C GLY A 32 -4.42 -31.59 -6.96
N VAL A 33 -4.99 -32.79 -7.12
CA VAL A 33 -4.68 -33.73 -8.21
C VAL A 33 -5.93 -33.99 -9.03
N ALA A 34 -5.82 -33.97 -10.35
CA ALA A 34 -6.91 -34.27 -11.27
C ALA A 34 -6.58 -35.47 -12.15
N ASP A 35 -7.57 -36.29 -12.50
CA ASP A 35 -7.38 -37.44 -13.41
C ASP A 35 -7.10 -37.01 -14.86
N SER A 36 -7.64 -35.85 -15.24
CA SER A 36 -7.42 -35.26 -16.56
C SER A 36 -7.76 -33.79 -16.53
N VAL A 37 -7.02 -32.98 -17.28
CA VAL A 37 -7.31 -31.56 -17.48
C VAL A 37 -7.52 -31.33 -18.98
N PRO A 38 -8.74 -30.99 -19.42
CA PRO A 38 -9.04 -30.81 -20.85
C PRO A 38 -8.15 -29.76 -21.54
N ASP A 39 -7.73 -28.73 -20.79
CA ASP A 39 -7.06 -27.55 -21.32
C ASP A 39 -5.57 -27.74 -21.63
N ILE A 40 -4.91 -28.79 -21.12
CA ILE A 40 -3.44 -28.98 -21.22
C ILE A 40 -3.02 -30.35 -21.73
N THR A 41 -3.92 -31.03 -22.45
CA THR A 41 -3.82 -32.36 -23.12
C THR A 41 -4.41 -33.55 -22.35
N SER A 42 -4.95 -34.50 -23.12
CA SER A 42 -5.75 -35.66 -22.66
C SER A 42 -4.95 -36.95 -22.45
N GLN A 43 -3.62 -36.88 -22.40
CA GLN A 43 -2.75 -38.06 -22.44
C GLN A 43 -2.23 -38.52 -21.07
N TYR A 44 -2.44 -37.74 -20.01
CA TYR A 44 -1.90 -38.02 -18.68
C TYR A 44 -3.00 -38.49 -17.73
N GLU A 45 -2.72 -39.55 -16.97
CA GLU A 45 -3.68 -40.19 -16.04
C GLU A 45 -3.86 -39.44 -14.72
N GLU A 46 -2.85 -38.67 -14.28
CA GLU A 46 -2.92 -37.84 -13.08
C GLU A 46 -2.09 -36.56 -13.28
N VAL A 47 -2.69 -35.41 -12.98
CA VAL A 47 -2.12 -34.07 -13.11
C VAL A 47 -2.12 -33.38 -11.76
N PHE A 48 -0.94 -32.97 -11.27
CA PHE A 48 -0.82 -32.12 -10.10
C PHE A 48 -1.00 -30.65 -10.49
N ILE A 49 -1.98 -29.99 -9.89
CA ILE A 49 -2.29 -28.60 -10.17
C ILE A 49 -1.72 -27.71 -9.07
N TRP A 50 -0.92 -26.73 -9.49
CA TRP A 50 -0.22 -25.80 -8.63
C TRP A 50 -0.64 -24.38 -8.96
N HIS A 51 -0.66 -23.55 -7.93
CA HIS A 51 -0.86 -22.12 -8.07
C HIS A 51 0.38 -21.39 -7.56
N ALA A 52 0.99 -20.58 -8.43
CA ALA A 52 2.02 -19.64 -8.03
C ALA A 52 1.37 -18.27 -7.81
N SER A 53 1.20 -17.92 -6.53
CA SER A 53 0.49 -16.72 -6.11
C SER A 53 1.19 -15.44 -6.57
N HIS A 54 0.42 -14.35 -6.57
CA HIS A 54 0.92 -13.02 -6.89
C HIS A 54 2.20 -12.67 -6.09
N GLY A 55 3.14 -12.00 -6.75
CA GLY A 55 4.37 -11.51 -6.14
C GLY A 55 5.12 -10.58 -7.08
N ILE A 56 6.04 -9.80 -6.51
CA ILE A 56 6.70 -8.68 -7.18
C ILE A 56 7.80 -9.15 -8.16
N LEU A 57 8.37 -10.33 -7.94
CA LEU A 57 9.45 -10.89 -8.76
C LEU A 57 8.95 -12.00 -9.68
N PRO A 58 9.45 -12.08 -10.94
CA PRO A 58 9.12 -13.17 -11.85
C PRO A 58 9.60 -14.52 -11.31
N ILE A 59 8.98 -15.60 -11.75
CA ILE A 59 9.42 -16.97 -11.44
C ILE A 59 10.71 -17.24 -12.20
N THR A 60 11.76 -17.56 -11.44
CA THR A 60 13.09 -17.85 -11.98
C THR A 60 13.32 -19.35 -12.18
N GLY A 61 14.30 -19.71 -13.02
CA GLY A 61 14.66 -21.12 -13.22
C GLY A 61 15.09 -21.81 -11.92
N SER A 62 15.84 -21.11 -11.06
CA SER A 62 16.24 -21.63 -9.74
C SER A 62 15.04 -21.90 -8.81
N GLU A 63 14.00 -21.07 -8.89
CA GLU A 63 12.76 -21.24 -8.15
C GLU A 63 11.98 -22.46 -8.67
N LEU A 64 11.89 -22.63 -9.99
CA LEU A 64 11.31 -23.83 -10.61
C LEU A 64 12.10 -25.10 -10.26
N THR A 65 13.43 -25.06 -10.30
CA THR A 65 14.27 -26.20 -9.93
C THR A 65 14.08 -26.56 -8.47
N ARG A 66 14.00 -25.57 -7.57
CA ARG A 66 13.71 -25.82 -6.16
C ARG A 66 12.33 -26.44 -5.97
N TRP A 67 11.31 -25.92 -6.65
CA TRP A 67 9.99 -26.51 -6.63
C TRP A 67 10.00 -27.96 -7.14
N ALA A 68 10.73 -28.24 -8.21
CA ALA A 68 10.84 -29.56 -8.82
C ALA A 68 11.51 -30.61 -7.92
N LEU A 69 12.40 -30.19 -7.01
CA LEU A 69 13.01 -31.08 -6.01
C LEU A 69 12.02 -31.56 -4.95
N ASP A 70 11.06 -30.70 -4.61
CA ASP A 70 10.06 -30.95 -3.57
C ASP A 70 8.74 -31.45 -4.17
N ALA A 71 8.55 -31.40 -5.49
CA ALA A 71 7.33 -31.84 -6.16
C ALA A 71 7.31 -33.39 -6.29
N PRO A 72 6.11 -34.01 -6.22
CA PRO A 72 5.97 -35.44 -6.53
C PRO A 72 6.36 -35.71 -7.99
N MET A 73 6.69 -36.96 -8.31
CA MET A 73 6.93 -37.35 -9.71
C MET A 73 5.60 -37.41 -10.46
N GLY A 74 5.58 -36.97 -11.72
CA GLY A 74 4.38 -37.03 -12.56
C GLY A 74 4.24 -35.84 -13.51
N PHE A 75 3.01 -35.56 -13.89
CA PHE A 75 2.65 -34.42 -14.73
C PHE A 75 2.13 -33.26 -13.87
N HIS A 76 2.62 -32.07 -14.14
CA HIS A 76 2.35 -30.88 -13.33
C HIS A 76 1.84 -29.75 -14.20
N TRP A 77 0.84 -29.07 -13.69
CA TRP A 77 0.34 -27.83 -14.25
C TRP A 77 0.51 -26.72 -13.24
N ILE A 78 1.23 -25.67 -13.63
CA ILE A 78 1.45 -24.49 -12.80
C ILE A 78 0.67 -23.33 -13.39
N LEU A 79 -0.27 -22.80 -12.61
CA LEU A 79 -1.03 -21.58 -12.89
C LEU A 79 -0.32 -20.42 -12.20
N SER A 80 0.31 -19.52 -12.95
CA SER A 80 1.13 -18.44 -12.39
C SER A 80 0.48 -17.07 -12.54
N GLU A 81 0.37 -16.33 -11.43
CA GLU A 81 0.06 -14.90 -11.43
C GLU A 81 1.31 -14.02 -11.65
N ARG A 82 2.50 -14.63 -11.71
CA ARG A 82 3.79 -13.96 -11.92
C ARG A 82 4.35 -14.28 -13.30
N PRO A 83 5.00 -13.33 -14.00
CA PRO A 83 5.74 -13.64 -15.24
C PRO A 83 6.77 -14.74 -14.99
N VAL A 84 7.00 -15.59 -16.00
CA VAL A 84 7.94 -16.72 -15.91
C VAL A 84 9.11 -16.41 -16.83
N GLU A 85 10.29 -16.19 -16.25
CA GLU A 85 11.51 -15.81 -16.99
C GLU A 85 12.54 -16.94 -17.05
N GLY A 86 12.30 -18.03 -16.32
CA GLY A 86 13.15 -19.22 -16.32
C GLY A 86 12.51 -20.40 -17.04
N GLU A 87 13.35 -21.25 -17.61
CA GLU A 87 12.96 -22.57 -18.08
C GLU A 87 13.35 -23.62 -17.04
N LEU A 88 12.47 -24.60 -16.80
CA LEU A 88 12.82 -25.78 -16.04
C LEU A 88 13.64 -26.72 -16.93
N GLU A 89 14.82 -27.14 -16.47
CA GLU A 89 15.58 -28.17 -17.18
C GLU A 89 14.76 -29.46 -17.28
N LYS A 90 14.73 -30.07 -18.47
CA LYS A 90 13.95 -31.28 -18.71
C LYS A 90 14.40 -32.40 -17.77
N MET A 91 13.49 -32.90 -16.95
CA MET A 91 13.71 -34.08 -16.11
C MET A 91 12.91 -35.26 -16.68
N GLU A 92 13.57 -36.41 -16.87
CA GLU A 92 12.92 -37.59 -17.50
C GLU A 92 11.70 -38.10 -16.73
N SER A 93 11.61 -37.78 -15.44
CA SER A 93 10.56 -38.24 -14.53
C SER A 93 9.46 -37.22 -14.24
N MET A 94 9.52 -36.04 -14.85
CA MET A 94 8.56 -34.97 -14.56
C MET A 94 8.29 -34.13 -15.80
N GLU A 95 7.01 -33.96 -16.10
CA GLU A 95 6.56 -33.10 -17.19
C GLU A 95 5.76 -31.93 -16.61
N VAL A 96 6.06 -30.73 -17.08
CA VAL A 96 5.55 -29.49 -16.48
C VAL A 96 5.03 -28.58 -17.57
N VAL A 97 3.76 -28.22 -17.47
CA VAL A 97 3.14 -27.14 -18.25
C VAL A 97 2.96 -25.95 -17.34
N ILE A 98 3.45 -24.78 -17.77
CA ILE A 98 3.34 -23.54 -17.00
C ILE A 98 2.49 -22.57 -17.80
N TRP A 99 1.44 -22.06 -17.18
CA TRP A 99 0.62 -20.98 -17.70
C TRP A 99 1.01 -19.68 -16.99
N GLY A 100 1.41 -18.69 -17.78
CA GLY A 100 1.79 -17.38 -17.27
C GLY A 100 0.58 -16.51 -16.95
N PRO A 101 0.82 -15.26 -16.52
CA PRO A 101 -0.26 -14.33 -16.16
C PRO A 101 -1.24 -14.08 -17.30
N GLU A 102 -0.75 -14.02 -18.53
CA GLU A 102 -1.57 -13.81 -19.74
C GLU A 102 -2.48 -15.01 -20.00
N ASP A 103 -1.95 -16.25 -19.92
CA ASP A 103 -2.73 -17.48 -20.12
C ASP A 103 -3.81 -17.62 -19.04
N VAL A 104 -3.44 -17.38 -17.78
CA VAL A 104 -4.37 -17.43 -16.63
C VAL A 104 -5.45 -16.34 -16.76
N SER A 105 -5.07 -15.12 -17.14
CA SER A 105 -6.01 -14.01 -17.32
C SER A 105 -6.97 -14.26 -18.46
N HIS A 106 -6.48 -14.79 -19.58
CA HIS A 106 -7.31 -15.19 -20.71
C HIS A 106 -8.30 -16.29 -20.30
N TRP A 107 -7.81 -17.31 -19.60
CA TRP A 107 -8.64 -18.43 -19.13
C TRP A 107 -9.76 -17.99 -18.19
N LEU A 108 -9.46 -17.11 -17.24
CA LEU A 108 -10.46 -16.52 -16.34
C LEU A 108 -11.43 -15.60 -17.10
N GLY A 109 -10.92 -14.79 -18.02
CA GLY A 109 -11.73 -13.89 -18.84
C GLY A 109 -12.74 -14.64 -19.70
N GLU A 110 -12.35 -15.74 -20.33
CA GLU A 110 -13.25 -16.61 -21.08
C GLU A 110 -14.34 -17.20 -20.18
N ALA A 111 -13.99 -17.69 -18.99
CA ALA A 111 -14.96 -18.23 -18.05
C ALA A 111 -16.00 -17.19 -17.61
N VAL A 112 -15.58 -15.93 -17.45
CA VAL A 112 -16.49 -14.81 -17.17
C VAL A 112 -17.41 -14.53 -18.37
N LEU A 113 -16.86 -14.48 -19.59
CA LEU A 113 -17.65 -14.24 -20.80
C LEU A 113 -18.65 -15.35 -21.10
N MET A 114 -18.32 -16.60 -20.78
CA MET A 114 -19.19 -17.76 -20.92
C MET A 114 -20.26 -17.84 -19.81
N GLY A 115 -20.21 -16.95 -18.81
CA GLY A 115 -21.10 -16.96 -17.65
C GLY A 115 -20.84 -18.12 -16.70
N GLU A 116 -19.73 -18.84 -16.86
CA GLU A 116 -19.27 -19.91 -15.97
C GLU A 116 -18.80 -19.32 -14.64
N LEU A 117 -18.19 -18.13 -14.69
CA LEU A 117 -17.67 -17.43 -13.53
C LEU A 117 -18.36 -16.07 -13.40
N VAL A 118 -18.97 -15.80 -12.24
CA VAL A 118 -19.57 -14.49 -11.99
C VAL A 118 -18.46 -13.54 -11.53
N ALA A 119 -18.01 -12.67 -12.43
CA ALA A 119 -17.16 -11.55 -12.05
C ALA A 119 -17.95 -10.60 -11.16
N LYS A 120 -17.72 -10.71 -9.85
CA LYS A 120 -18.11 -9.66 -8.91
C LYS A 120 -17.04 -8.59 -9.01
N ALA A 121 -17.42 -7.37 -9.38
CA ALA A 121 -16.64 -6.22 -8.95
C ALA A 121 -16.49 -6.35 -7.42
N PRO A 122 -15.34 -5.97 -6.82
CA PRO A 122 -15.31 -5.82 -5.38
C PRO A 122 -16.53 -4.98 -5.02
N GLU A 123 -17.45 -5.57 -4.24
CA GLU A 123 -18.56 -4.79 -3.71
C GLU A 123 -17.89 -3.59 -3.05
N GLU A 124 -18.14 -2.39 -3.57
CA GLU A 124 -18.13 -1.23 -2.71
C GLU A 124 -19.08 -1.62 -1.59
N GLU A 125 -18.52 -2.07 -0.47
CA GLU A 125 -19.27 -2.29 0.74
C GLU A 125 -19.97 -0.96 1.03
N SER A 126 -21.21 -0.88 0.56
CA SER A 126 -22.17 0.05 1.12
C SER A 126 -22.18 -0.32 2.59
N PRO A 127 -21.74 0.56 3.50
CA PRO A 127 -21.55 0.16 4.88
C PRO A 127 -22.88 -0.44 5.37
N PRO A 128 -22.87 -1.65 5.95
CA PRO A 128 -24.08 -2.22 6.51
C PRO A 128 -24.62 -1.21 7.52
N GLN A 129 -25.91 -0.87 7.41
CA GLN A 129 -26.61 -0.15 8.46
C GLN A 129 -26.64 -1.05 9.70
N ALA A 130 -25.55 -1.03 10.47
CA ALA A 130 -25.46 -1.68 11.75
C ALA A 130 -26.10 -0.77 12.81
N PRO A 131 -26.87 -1.34 13.75
CA PRO A 131 -27.35 -0.59 14.91
C PRO A 131 -26.16 -0.06 15.70
N ASN A 132 -26.25 1.20 16.10
CA ASN A 132 -25.28 1.93 16.91
C ASN A 132 -24.78 1.13 18.12
N VAL A 133 -23.65 0.44 17.96
CA VAL A 133 -22.69 0.17 19.03
C VAL A 133 -21.30 0.26 18.40
N ARG A 134 -20.72 1.46 18.43
CA ARG A 134 -19.30 1.66 18.13
C ARG A 134 -18.49 1.00 19.25
N ILE A 135 -18.05 -0.22 19.04
CA ILE A 135 -16.83 -0.69 19.70
C ILE A 135 -15.69 0.00 18.96
N LEU A 136 -15.17 1.08 19.55
CA LEU A 136 -13.90 1.68 19.14
C LEU A 136 -12.81 0.66 19.45
N GLU A 137 -12.52 -0.22 18.49
CA GLU A 137 -11.21 -0.84 18.46
C GLU A 137 -10.21 0.27 18.14
N ASN A 138 -9.48 0.72 19.17
CA ASN A 138 -8.30 1.57 19.05
C ASN A 138 -7.16 0.78 18.38
N SER A 139 -7.38 0.30 17.15
CA SER A 139 -6.32 -0.26 16.33
C SER A 139 -5.54 0.91 15.73
N PRO A 140 -4.22 1.01 15.94
CA PRO A 140 -3.42 2.09 15.36
C PRO A 140 -3.63 2.09 13.85
N LEU A 141 -3.89 3.27 13.28
CA LEU A 141 -3.96 3.42 11.83
C LEU A 141 -2.69 2.83 11.21
N HIS A 142 -2.80 1.65 10.59
CA HIS A 142 -1.73 1.09 9.75
C HIS A 142 -1.71 1.83 8.41
N ARG A 143 -1.53 3.15 8.46
CA ARG A 143 -1.53 4.02 7.28
C ARG A 143 -0.11 4.46 6.93
N SER A 144 0.14 4.59 5.64
CA SER A 144 1.37 5.12 5.07
C SER A 144 1.05 6.25 4.11
N LEU A 145 1.92 7.24 4.07
CA LEU A 145 1.91 8.21 2.98
C LEU A 145 2.32 7.53 1.66
N PRO A 146 1.88 8.04 0.50
CA PRO A 146 2.36 7.57 -0.78
C PRO A 146 3.80 8.08 -1.01
N PRO A 147 4.65 7.29 -1.70
CA PRO A 147 5.96 7.76 -2.11
C PRO A 147 5.83 8.86 -3.17
N LEU A 148 6.68 9.88 -3.09
CA LEU A 148 6.78 10.94 -4.10
C LEU A 148 8.01 10.74 -5.00
N ILE A 149 8.81 9.73 -4.70
CA ILE A 149 10.10 9.48 -5.32
C ILE A 149 10.17 8.02 -5.69
N ASP A 150 10.66 7.75 -6.90
CA ASP A 150 11.07 6.43 -7.34
C ASP A 150 12.57 6.23 -7.02
N PRO A 151 12.95 5.21 -6.22
CA PRO A 151 14.34 5.00 -5.80
C PRO A 151 15.28 4.73 -6.98
N SER A 152 14.83 4.00 -8.01
CA SER A 152 15.64 3.70 -9.21
C SER A 152 16.01 4.97 -9.95
N SER A 153 15.02 5.81 -10.23
CA SER A 153 15.21 7.11 -10.87
C SER A 153 16.09 8.04 -10.03
N TRP A 154 15.88 8.06 -8.71
CA TRP A 154 16.65 8.88 -7.78
C TRP A 154 18.14 8.48 -7.73
N LEU A 155 18.44 7.18 -7.81
CA LEU A 155 19.81 6.63 -7.85
C LEU A 155 20.49 6.92 -9.19
N SER A 156 19.79 6.71 -10.31
CA SER A 156 20.30 6.98 -11.65
C SER A 156 20.74 8.44 -11.83
N GLN A 157 19.92 9.38 -11.37
CA GLN A 157 20.23 10.82 -11.41
C GLN A 157 21.51 11.22 -10.65
N ARG A 158 22.01 10.35 -9.76
CA ARG A 158 23.24 10.58 -8.98
C ARG A 158 24.40 9.70 -9.42
N GLY A 159 24.30 9.02 -10.56
CA GLY A 159 25.34 8.10 -11.05
C GLY A 159 25.52 6.87 -10.16
N MET A 160 24.49 6.50 -9.40
CA MET A 160 24.47 5.36 -8.48
C MET A 160 23.64 4.20 -9.05
N GLU A 161 23.71 4.03 -10.37
CA GLU A 161 23.03 2.94 -11.06
C GLU A 161 23.61 1.59 -10.62
N GLY A 162 22.74 0.61 -10.38
CA GLY A 162 23.13 -0.73 -9.92
C GLY A 162 23.33 -0.87 -8.41
N ILE A 163 23.20 0.20 -7.62
CA ILE A 163 23.19 0.10 -6.15
C ILE A 163 21.88 -0.53 -5.69
N GLY A 164 21.97 -1.60 -4.90
CA GLY A 164 20.81 -2.27 -4.32
C GLY A 164 20.13 -1.44 -3.24
N TYR A 165 18.81 -1.56 -3.12
CA TYR A 165 18.04 -0.91 -2.08
C TYR A 165 16.89 -1.80 -1.59
N SER A 166 16.45 -1.61 -0.34
CA SER A 166 15.34 -2.35 0.27
C SER A 166 14.28 -1.39 0.83
N PRO A 167 12.98 -1.63 0.60
CA PRO A 167 11.93 -0.76 1.10
C PRO A 167 11.78 -0.89 2.63
N VAL A 168 11.52 0.25 3.27
CA VAL A 168 11.28 0.37 4.72
C VAL A 168 10.17 1.39 4.97
N LEU A 169 9.57 1.30 6.15
CA LEU A 169 8.64 2.30 6.68
C LEU A 169 9.34 3.12 7.74
N LEU A 170 9.25 4.44 7.62
CA LEU A 170 9.80 5.40 8.57
C LEU A 170 8.66 5.89 9.47
N GLU A 171 8.80 5.76 10.78
CA GLU A 171 7.76 6.19 11.71
C GLU A 171 7.62 7.72 11.73
N ALA A 172 6.38 8.19 11.77
CA ALA A 172 5.98 9.59 11.83
C ALA A 172 4.67 9.76 12.61
N ARG A 173 4.22 11.00 12.82
CA ARG A 173 2.96 11.29 13.53
C ARG A 173 1.99 12.08 12.68
N LEU A 174 0.74 11.67 12.76
CA LEU A 174 -0.40 12.43 12.25
C LEU A 174 -1.14 13.01 13.45
N TRP A 175 -1.07 14.32 13.60
CA TRP A 175 -1.76 15.08 14.63
C TRP A 175 -3.14 15.48 14.14
N THR A 176 -4.16 15.26 14.96
CA THR A 176 -5.47 15.87 14.79
C THR A 176 -5.59 17.00 15.79
N VAL A 177 -5.84 18.20 15.29
CA VAL A 177 -6.01 19.43 16.07
C VAL A 177 -7.44 19.91 15.87
N THR A 178 -8.24 19.96 16.93
CA THR A 178 -9.59 20.52 16.89
C THR A 178 -9.64 21.74 17.79
N GLY A 179 -10.12 22.87 17.27
CA GLY A 179 -10.10 24.13 18.01
C GLY A 179 -10.73 25.27 17.23
N HIS A 180 -10.33 26.50 17.55
CA HIS A 180 -10.96 27.71 17.01
C HIS A 180 -9.93 28.66 16.40
N LEU A 181 -10.28 29.25 15.26
CA LEU A 181 -9.64 30.45 14.75
C LEU A 181 -10.36 31.68 15.30
N ARG A 182 -9.59 32.63 15.81
CA ARG A 182 -10.09 33.92 16.30
C ARG A 182 -9.91 34.99 15.23
N GLY A 183 -11.01 35.62 14.83
CA GLY A 183 -11.06 36.77 13.95
C GLY A 183 -10.65 38.07 14.65
N PRO A 184 -10.40 39.15 13.90
CA PRO A 184 -9.93 40.42 14.45
C PRO A 184 -10.96 41.11 15.35
N ASN A 185 -12.26 40.81 15.21
CA ASN A 185 -13.32 41.40 16.04
C ASN A 185 -13.78 40.43 17.14
N GLY A 186 -13.01 39.37 17.40
CA GLY A 186 -13.33 38.36 18.41
C GLY A 186 -14.27 37.26 17.90
N GLU A 187 -14.52 37.18 16.59
CA GLU A 187 -15.24 36.05 16.00
C GLU A 187 -14.50 34.74 16.26
N LEU A 188 -15.23 33.64 16.48
CA LEU A 188 -14.67 32.30 16.63
C LEU A 188 -15.17 31.42 15.50
N ASP A 189 -14.25 30.69 14.87
CA ASP A 189 -14.55 29.72 13.82
C ASP A 189 -13.93 28.37 14.17
N SER A 190 -14.79 27.39 14.43
CA SER A 190 -14.35 26.04 14.81
C SER A 190 -13.80 25.30 13.59
N GLY A 191 -12.72 24.55 13.79
CA GLY A 191 -12.12 23.74 12.75
C GLY A 191 -11.42 22.50 13.30
N THR A 192 -11.21 21.54 12.41
CA THR A 192 -10.38 20.37 12.64
C THR A 192 -9.32 20.30 11.55
N TRP A 193 -8.06 20.20 11.95
CA TRP A 193 -6.91 20.17 11.05
C TRP A 193 -6.10 18.90 11.29
N SER A 194 -5.56 18.36 10.20
CA SER A 194 -4.62 17.24 10.24
C SER A 194 -3.22 17.76 9.95
N LEU A 195 -2.27 17.50 10.85
CA LEU A 195 -0.88 17.92 10.70
C LEU A 195 0.04 16.71 10.67
N PHE A 196 0.99 16.73 9.76
CA PHE A 196 1.99 15.71 9.58
C PHE A 196 3.31 16.17 10.20
N GLU A 197 3.80 15.42 11.19
CA GLU A 197 5.12 15.58 11.79
C GLU A 197 6.07 14.52 11.23
N ASP A 198 7.11 14.99 10.56
CA ASP A 198 8.22 14.18 10.05
C ASP A 198 9.45 14.33 10.96
N PRO A 199 9.74 13.33 11.81
CA PRO A 199 10.88 13.36 12.72
C PRO A 199 12.22 13.11 11.99
N TRP A 200 12.20 12.58 10.77
CA TRP A 200 13.41 12.39 9.96
C TRP A 200 13.85 13.71 9.32
N SER A 201 12.89 14.58 8.98
CA SER A 201 13.16 15.92 8.44
C SER A 201 12.62 17.05 9.34
N PRO A 202 12.87 16.99 10.66
CA PRO A 202 12.17 17.64 11.79
C PRO A 202 11.23 18.79 11.39
N SER A 203 10.11 18.43 10.77
CA SER A 203 9.17 19.36 10.14
C SER A 203 7.74 19.03 10.49
N LEU A 204 6.91 20.07 10.54
CA LEU A 204 5.46 20.00 10.73
C LEU A 204 4.78 20.67 9.54
N SER A 205 3.78 20.02 8.95
CA SER A 205 3.02 20.57 7.81
C SER A 205 1.56 20.16 7.85
N ILE A 206 0.68 20.90 7.17
CA ILE A 206 -0.74 20.55 7.05
C ILE A 206 -0.89 19.41 6.04
N LEU A 207 -1.65 18.38 6.42
CA LEU A 207 -2.08 17.32 5.53
C LEU A 207 -3.56 17.54 5.18
N GLU A 208 -3.80 18.11 3.99
CA GLU A 208 -5.16 18.49 3.56
C GLU A 208 -6.01 17.28 3.16
N ASP A 209 -5.39 16.28 2.53
CA ASP A 209 -6.09 15.12 1.97
C ASP A 209 -5.67 13.83 2.67
N LEU A 210 -6.49 13.42 3.64
CA LEU A 210 -6.34 12.15 4.36
C LEU A 210 -6.67 10.92 3.50
N GLU A 211 -7.36 11.08 2.36
CA GLU A 211 -7.67 9.97 1.45
C GLU A 211 -6.43 9.51 0.69
N THR A 212 -5.39 10.36 0.61
CA THR A 212 -4.08 9.96 0.07
C THR A 212 -3.37 8.90 0.92
N LEU A 213 -3.78 8.71 2.18
CA LEU A 213 -3.18 7.73 3.07
C LEU A 213 -3.54 6.32 2.62
N GLN A 214 -2.52 5.53 2.31
CA GLN A 214 -2.67 4.14 1.88
C GLN A 214 -2.55 3.20 3.06
N GLN A 215 -3.07 1.98 2.91
CA GLN A 215 -2.75 0.90 3.84
C GLN A 215 -1.24 0.65 3.81
N ALA A 216 -0.60 0.68 4.98
CA ALA A 216 0.82 0.42 5.10
C ALA A 216 1.11 -1.06 4.77
N PRO A 217 2.05 -1.35 3.85
CA PRO A 217 2.48 -2.72 3.59
C PRO A 217 3.20 -3.29 4.81
N ASP A 218 3.27 -4.62 4.90
CA ASP A 218 4.05 -5.28 5.95
C ASP A 218 5.54 -5.23 5.61
N LEU A 219 6.19 -4.17 6.07
CA LEU A 219 7.61 -3.89 5.86
C LEU A 219 8.30 -3.58 7.18
N ARG A 220 9.63 -3.72 7.19
CA ARG A 220 10.46 -3.28 8.31
C ARG A 220 10.20 -1.80 8.62
N LYS A 221 9.84 -1.53 9.88
CA LYS A 221 9.71 -0.17 10.41
C LYS A 221 11.02 0.29 11.02
N LEU A 222 11.36 1.56 10.79
CA LEU A 222 12.48 2.25 11.40
C LEU A 222 11.92 3.36 12.28
N GLU A 223 12.40 3.40 13.52
CA GLU A 223 12.06 4.44 14.48
C GLU A 223 13.08 5.58 14.37
N PRO A 224 12.64 6.85 14.44
CA PRO A 224 13.54 7.98 14.50
C PRO A 224 14.24 8.04 15.86
N LYS A 225 15.33 8.82 15.94
CA LYS A 225 15.99 9.08 17.23
C LYS A 225 15.05 9.86 18.16
N SER A 226 15.06 9.53 19.45
CA SER A 226 14.09 10.09 20.41
C SER A 226 14.12 11.61 20.54
N ASP A 227 15.25 12.25 20.22
CA ASP A 227 15.46 13.70 20.28
C ASP A 227 15.00 14.47 19.03
N THR A 228 14.51 13.77 18.01
CA THR A 228 14.10 14.39 16.74
C THR A 228 12.63 14.81 16.70
N TRP A 229 11.81 14.27 17.61
CA TRP A 229 10.42 14.69 17.78
C TRP A 229 10.34 16.14 18.24
N ILE A 230 9.36 16.87 17.71
CA ILE A 230 9.09 18.25 18.09
C ILE A 230 8.60 18.28 19.54
N SER A 231 9.16 19.18 20.35
CA SER A 231 8.71 19.37 21.73
C SER A 231 7.32 20.00 21.77
N GLN A 232 6.58 19.79 22.86
CA GLN A 232 5.22 20.33 23.00
C GLN A 232 5.15 21.86 22.83
N ASP A 233 6.15 22.57 23.37
CA ASP A 233 6.24 24.04 23.26
C ASP A 233 6.44 24.47 21.79
N ARG A 234 7.39 23.82 21.10
CA ARG A 234 7.68 24.10 19.69
C ARG A 234 6.50 23.71 18.79
N PHE A 235 5.82 22.60 19.12
CA PHE A 235 4.62 22.16 18.40
C PHE A 235 3.54 23.22 18.47
N SER A 236 3.20 23.71 19.67
CA SER A 236 2.16 24.73 19.88
C SER A 236 2.46 26.02 19.08
N ASP A 237 3.72 26.46 19.08
CA ASP A 237 4.18 27.61 18.29
C ASP A 237 4.07 27.39 16.78
N GLU A 238 4.43 26.20 16.28
CA GLU A 238 4.37 25.86 14.85
C GLU A 238 2.93 25.68 14.38
N VAL A 239 2.06 25.04 15.17
CA VAL A 239 0.63 24.92 14.88
C VAL A 239 -0.03 26.28 14.75
N GLY A 240 0.23 27.20 15.70
CA GLY A 240 -0.32 28.56 15.66
C GLY A 240 0.05 29.31 14.38
N LYS A 241 1.26 29.10 13.86
CA LYS A 241 1.74 29.69 12.59
C LYS A 241 1.14 29.00 11.37
N LEU A 242 1.07 27.67 11.36
CA LEU A 242 0.56 26.88 10.24
C LEU A 242 -0.93 27.11 10.01
N LEU A 243 -1.71 27.18 11.09
CA LEU A 243 -3.17 27.33 11.02
C LEU A 243 -3.64 28.79 10.86
N GLU A 244 -2.72 29.75 10.81
CA GLU A 244 -3.09 31.15 10.56
C GLU A 244 -3.63 31.33 9.15
N VAL A 245 -4.82 31.92 9.03
CA VAL A 245 -5.47 32.19 7.74
C VAL A 245 -5.68 33.68 7.54
N ARG A 246 -5.47 34.16 6.30
CA ARG A 246 -5.87 35.52 5.88
C ARG A 246 -7.15 35.45 5.06
N ARG A 247 -8.23 36.02 5.60
CA ARG A 247 -9.54 36.05 4.96
C ARG A 247 -9.87 37.47 4.50
N LYS A 248 -10.60 37.61 3.40
CA LYS A 248 -11.10 38.91 2.96
C LYS A 248 -12.19 39.37 3.93
N GLY A 249 -12.03 40.55 4.52
CA GLY A 249 -13.06 41.10 5.41
C GLY A 249 -14.36 41.39 4.66
N SER A 250 -15.50 41.18 5.31
CA SER A 250 -16.81 41.62 4.83
C SER A 250 -16.91 43.14 4.95
N TYR A 251 -17.38 43.80 3.89
CA TYR A 251 -17.60 45.24 3.87
C TYR A 251 -18.75 45.60 4.82
N GLU A 252 -18.53 46.51 5.77
CA GLU A 252 -19.60 47.39 6.22
C GLU A 252 -19.66 48.55 5.22
N GLU A 253 -20.83 48.77 4.60
CA GLU A 253 -21.07 49.90 3.70
C GLU A 253 -20.95 51.23 4.47
N SER A 254 -19.73 51.72 4.64
CA SER A 254 -19.53 53.12 5.03
C SER A 254 -19.85 53.99 3.81
N ASN A 255 -21.02 54.62 3.85
CA ASN A 255 -21.53 55.60 2.89
C ASN A 255 -20.60 56.81 2.72
N ILE A 256 -19.47 56.66 2.02
CA ILE A 256 -18.60 57.78 1.65
C ILE A 256 -18.19 57.62 0.19
N SER A 257 -18.74 58.50 -0.64
CA SER A 257 -18.46 58.67 -2.06
C SER A 257 -16.96 58.85 -2.33
N GLY A 258 -16.30 57.77 -2.75
CA GLY A 258 -14.91 57.78 -3.21
C GLY A 258 -14.48 56.36 -3.60
N SER A 259 -14.59 56.03 -4.89
CA SER A 259 -14.38 54.68 -5.41
C SER A 259 -12.91 54.26 -5.43
N VAL A 260 -12.38 53.85 -4.27
CA VAL A 260 -11.21 52.96 -4.17
C VAL A 260 -11.63 51.75 -3.34
N ARG A 261 -11.91 50.63 -4.03
CA ARG A 261 -12.23 49.35 -3.40
C ARG A 261 -10.95 48.74 -2.83
N SER A 262 -10.54 49.15 -1.64
CA SER A 262 -9.46 48.48 -0.92
C SER A 262 -9.96 47.13 -0.40
N ILE A 263 -9.25 46.05 -0.70
CA ILE A 263 -9.47 44.72 -0.12
C ILE A 263 -8.57 44.63 1.10
N ILE A 264 -9.17 44.66 2.29
CA ILE A 264 -8.44 44.44 3.55
C ILE A 264 -8.51 42.95 3.87
N LEU A 265 -7.34 42.32 3.97
CA LEU A 265 -7.19 40.96 4.49
C LEU A 265 -7.15 41.02 6.01
N GLN A 266 -8.04 40.29 6.65
CA GLN A 266 -8.12 40.12 8.08
C GLN A 266 -7.40 38.82 8.49
N ARG A 267 -6.60 38.91 9.55
CA ARG A 267 -5.85 37.79 10.11
C ARG A 267 -6.74 37.00 11.07
N TRP A 268 -6.77 35.69 10.88
CA TRP A 268 -7.44 34.73 11.76
C TRP A 268 -6.37 33.86 12.40
N THR A 269 -6.29 33.88 13.74
CA THR A 269 -5.24 33.20 14.50
C THR A 269 -5.80 32.01 15.26
N PHE A 270 -5.11 30.88 15.22
CA PHE A 270 -5.47 29.71 16.00
C PHE A 270 -5.24 29.93 17.50
N SER A 271 -6.20 29.49 18.31
CA SER A 271 -6.13 29.52 19.77
C SER A 271 -5.80 28.13 20.30
N SER A 272 -4.58 27.92 20.77
CA SER A 272 -4.11 26.62 21.29
C SER A 272 -4.66 26.27 22.68
N ASP A 273 -5.03 27.27 23.47
CA ASP A 273 -5.34 27.09 24.91
C ASP A 273 -6.57 26.20 25.18
N ASP A 274 -7.53 26.19 24.25
CA ASP A 274 -8.77 25.42 24.32
C ASP A 274 -8.84 24.33 23.24
N ALA A 275 -7.70 23.95 22.65
CA ALA A 275 -7.65 23.01 21.54
C ALA A 275 -7.48 21.56 22.01
N ASP A 276 -8.27 20.66 21.41
CA ASP A 276 -8.10 19.22 21.56
C ASP A 276 -7.05 18.73 20.56
N ILE A 277 -5.96 18.15 21.08
CA ILE A 277 -4.81 17.73 20.29
C ILE A 277 -4.47 16.28 20.65
N TYR A 278 -4.43 15.41 19.64
CA TYR A 278 -3.96 14.05 19.78
C TYR A 278 -3.22 13.62 18.52
N PHE A 279 -2.37 12.60 18.62
CA PHE A 279 -1.69 12.03 17.46
C PHE A 279 -1.99 10.55 17.30
N SER A 280 -1.93 10.10 16.05
CA SER A 280 -1.85 8.69 15.66
C SER A 280 -0.53 8.44 14.93
N PRO A 281 0.11 7.28 15.15
CA PRO A 281 1.30 6.91 14.37
C PRO A 281 0.91 6.69 12.90
N ILE A 282 1.77 7.14 12.00
CA ILE A 282 1.69 6.88 10.55
C ILE A 282 3.09 6.57 10.01
N ASN A 283 3.16 6.06 8.79
CA ASN A 283 4.42 5.68 8.17
C ASN A 283 4.73 6.56 6.95
N ILE A 284 6.02 6.81 6.74
CA ILE A 284 6.56 7.41 5.53
C ILE A 284 7.29 6.31 4.75
N PRO A 285 7.07 6.16 3.44
CA PRO A 285 7.85 5.23 2.64
C PRO A 285 9.31 5.69 2.59
N GLY A 286 10.22 4.74 2.70
CA GLY A 286 11.65 4.98 2.55
C GLY A 286 12.37 3.75 2.00
N TRP A 287 13.66 3.89 1.75
CA TRP A 287 14.51 2.80 1.27
C TRP A 287 15.85 2.80 1.98
N ILE A 288 16.34 1.64 2.39
CA ILE A 288 17.74 1.48 2.77
C ILE A 288 18.54 1.30 1.48
N ILE A 289 19.46 2.22 1.22
CA ILE A 289 20.42 2.14 0.13
C ILE A 289 21.65 1.38 0.63
N HIS A 290 22.00 0.29 -0.04
CA HIS A 290 23.12 -0.58 0.34
C HIS A 290 24.44 -0.03 -0.22
N PHE A 291 24.99 0.99 0.45
CA PHE A 291 26.32 1.53 0.17
C PHE A 291 27.38 0.87 1.06
N GLU A 292 28.60 1.45 1.15
CA GLU A 292 29.62 1.06 2.14
C GLU A 292 29.07 1.11 3.59
N THR A 293 28.25 2.12 3.87
CA THR A 293 27.38 2.19 5.04
C THR A 293 25.93 2.32 4.58
N ASN A 294 25.03 1.58 5.21
CA ASN A 294 23.61 1.68 4.90
C ASN A 294 23.11 3.10 5.16
N LYS A 295 22.40 3.67 4.20
CA LYS A 295 21.75 4.99 4.33
C LYS A 295 20.27 4.86 4.07
N ILE A 296 19.47 5.69 4.72
CA ILE A 296 18.03 5.74 4.56
C ILE A 296 17.68 6.85 3.57
N LEU A 297 17.11 6.49 2.43
CA LEU A 297 16.46 7.40 1.50
C LEU A 297 15.01 7.64 1.93
N HIS A 298 14.68 8.89 2.20
CA HIS A 298 13.33 9.29 2.60
C HIS A 298 12.42 9.54 1.39
N GLY A 299 11.34 8.77 1.27
CA GLY A 299 10.58 8.65 0.03
C GLY A 299 9.63 9.80 -0.31
N ARG A 300 9.54 10.82 0.54
CA ARG A 300 8.80 12.06 0.23
C ARG A 300 9.69 13.25 -0.09
N ASN A 301 10.91 13.31 0.43
CA ASN A 301 11.78 14.50 0.32
C ASN A 301 13.11 14.21 -0.38
N GLY A 302 13.47 12.94 -0.56
CA GLY A 302 14.63 12.51 -1.33
C GLY A 302 15.96 12.77 -0.64
N ARG A 303 15.96 13.01 0.67
CA ARG A 303 17.17 13.17 1.48
C ARG A 303 17.67 11.82 1.98
N LEU A 304 18.97 11.74 2.20
CA LEU A 304 19.63 10.60 2.82
C LEU A 304 19.86 10.86 4.31
N TYR A 305 19.61 9.85 5.12
CA TYR A 305 19.83 9.83 6.57
C TYR A 305 20.72 8.65 6.93
N GLU A 306 21.44 8.75 8.04
CA GLU A 306 22.19 7.62 8.59
C GLU A 306 21.20 6.64 9.24
N SER A 307 21.42 5.33 9.03
CA SER A 307 20.57 4.26 9.58
C SER A 307 20.79 3.99 11.06
#